data_AF-A0A1Y6BJA6-F1
#
_entry.id   AF-A0A1Y6BJA6-F1
#
_cell.length_a   1.000
_cell.length_b   1.000
_cell.length_c   1.000
_cell.angle_alpha   90.00
_cell.angle_beta   90.00
_cell.angle_gamma   90.00
#
_symmetry.space_group_name_H-M   'P 1'
#
loop_
_entity.id
_entity.type
_entity.pdbx_description
1 polymer ?
#
loop_
_entity_poly.entity_id
_entity_poly.type
_entity_poly.pdbx_seq_one_letter_code
_entity_poly.pdbx_strand_id
1 'polypeptide(L)'
;MKFLTILVMTAWINGCGGESSRGDIPEPRFDSSSADLGQNGLVMAEATGNLESSEQEVDILRDQLEAAEQLSEQERAALEKKLAEAEAKREEALREIEELQAAQQELEAKQMALEEELKRAGQNAIGVRIFHEQDCIDISGGWTWDNINAIAYPCHSDDNQRFQFEYVNDTDFRLIAKHSGKCLFVEGASNQVEANIHQKTCARDGNQYEIFTFIHRQGDEAKIQSKGSQKCFKVQSNNNLSQNDCNNIFTVFKIAP
;
A
#
# COMPACT_ATOMS: atom_id res chain seq x y z
N MET A 1 19.49 -10.93 -30.61
CA MET A 1 18.36 -9.99 -30.80
C MET A 1 17.17 -10.46 -29.96
N LYS A 2 17.09 -10.02 -28.70
CA LYS A 2 15.84 -10.00 -27.95
C LYS A 2 15.43 -8.53 -27.94
N PHE A 3 14.35 -8.20 -28.65
CA PHE A 3 13.69 -6.91 -28.55
C PHE A 3 13.23 -6.76 -27.10
N LEU A 4 13.92 -5.93 -26.32
CA LEU A 4 13.40 -5.43 -25.06
C LEU A 4 12.42 -4.33 -25.47
N THR A 5 11.14 -4.67 -25.51
CA THR A 5 10.06 -3.70 -25.75
C THR A 5 10.13 -2.65 -24.64
N ILE A 6 10.69 -1.48 -24.95
CA ILE A 6 10.63 -0.29 -24.10
C ILE A 6 9.16 0.09 -24.03
N LEU A 7 8.51 -0.31 -22.94
CA LEU A 7 7.14 0.09 -22.65
C LEU A 7 7.21 1.56 -22.20
N VAL A 8 7.09 2.47 -23.16
CA VAL A 8 6.83 3.88 -22.86
C VAL A 8 5.46 3.93 -22.18
N MET A 9 5.44 3.93 -20.85
CA MET A 9 4.25 4.34 -20.10
C MET A 9 4.05 5.85 -20.34
N THR A 10 3.41 6.16 -21.46
CA THR A 10 2.72 7.44 -21.60
C THR A 10 1.56 7.40 -20.60
N ALA A 11 1.70 8.14 -19.51
CA ALA A 11 0.58 8.46 -18.65
C ALA A 11 -0.46 9.23 -19.50
N TRP A 12 -1.50 8.52 -19.93
CA TRP A 12 -2.69 9.11 -20.51
C TRP A 12 -3.46 9.84 -19.41
N ILE A 13 -3.35 11.16 -19.37
CA ILE A 13 -4.34 12.02 -18.71
C ILE A 13 -5.48 12.21 -19.72
N ASN A 14 -6.48 11.33 -19.68
CA ASN A 14 -7.79 11.61 -20.28
C ASN A 14 -8.66 12.31 -19.24
N GLY A 15 -9.06 13.54 -19.53
CA GLY A 15 -10.09 14.27 -18.80
C GLY A 15 -10.76 15.29 -19.72
N CYS A 16 -11.79 14.85 -20.44
CA CYS A 16 -12.66 15.69 -21.25
C CYS A 16 -13.54 16.63 -20.39
N GLY A 17 -13.58 17.91 -20.76
CA GLY A 17 -14.81 18.71 -20.99
C GLY A 17 -15.64 19.22 -19.81
N GLY A 18 -15.81 20.54 -19.74
CA GLY A 18 -16.98 21.19 -19.14
C GLY A 18 -16.74 22.54 -18.46
N GLU A 19 -16.85 23.64 -19.20
CA GLU A 19 -17.06 24.98 -18.63
C GLU A 19 -18.47 25.10 -18.02
N SER A 20 -18.59 25.55 -16.76
CA SER A 20 -19.54 26.61 -16.34
C SER A 20 -19.47 26.90 -14.82
N SER A 21 -18.93 28.09 -14.52
CA SER A 21 -19.32 29.07 -13.49
C SER A 21 -19.23 28.81 -11.97
N ARG A 22 -18.40 29.67 -11.35
CA ARG A 22 -18.53 30.41 -10.07
C ARG A 22 -18.49 29.66 -8.74
N GLY A 23 -17.39 29.89 -8.02
CA GLY A 23 -17.27 29.80 -6.57
C GLY A 23 -15.80 29.91 -6.15
N ASP A 24 -15.33 31.13 -5.85
CA ASP A 24 -13.98 31.40 -5.38
C ASP A 24 -13.69 30.66 -4.06
N ILE A 25 -12.86 29.63 -4.11
CA ILE A 25 -12.18 29.02 -2.97
C ILE A 25 -10.68 29.19 -3.23
N PRO A 26 -9.88 29.72 -2.29
CA PRO A 26 -8.45 29.85 -2.52
C PRO A 26 -7.83 28.46 -2.66
N GLU A 27 -7.22 28.21 -3.82
CA GLU A 27 -6.49 26.96 -4.08
C GLU A 27 -5.41 26.75 -3.02
N PRO A 28 -5.22 25.53 -2.51
CA PRO A 28 -4.06 25.21 -1.70
C PRO A 28 -2.82 25.42 -2.56
N ARG A 29 -1.88 26.24 -2.08
CA ARG A 29 -0.53 26.33 -2.66
C ARG A 29 0.03 24.92 -2.75
N PHE A 30 0.20 24.44 -3.98
CA PHE A 30 0.99 23.26 -4.28
C PHE A 30 2.41 23.50 -3.76
N ASP A 31 2.72 22.83 -2.66
CA ASP A 31 4.05 22.76 -2.08
C ASP A 31 4.96 21.88 -2.97
N SER A 32 6.22 22.26 -2.97
CA SER A 32 7.41 21.90 -3.76
C SER A 32 7.72 20.42 -4.06
N SER A 33 6.85 19.44 -3.80
CA SER A 33 7.09 18.03 -4.13
C SER A 33 7.02 17.72 -5.64
N SER A 34 6.40 18.61 -6.43
CA SER A 34 6.34 18.50 -7.89
C SER A 34 7.62 18.96 -8.60
N ALA A 35 8.50 19.71 -7.93
CA ALA A 35 9.76 20.15 -8.51
C ALA A 35 10.80 19.03 -8.58
N ASP A 36 10.81 18.13 -7.58
CA ASP A 36 11.78 17.04 -7.45
C ASP A 36 11.45 15.86 -8.39
N LEU A 37 10.16 15.59 -8.62
CA LEU A 37 9.69 14.68 -9.68
C LEU A 37 10.02 15.21 -11.08
N GLY A 38 10.01 16.55 -11.25
CA GLY A 38 10.39 17.20 -12.50
C GLY A 38 11.87 17.08 -12.80
N GLN A 39 12.75 17.16 -11.78
CA GLN A 39 14.20 17.01 -11.95
C GLN A 39 14.59 15.56 -12.26
N ASN A 40 14.04 14.57 -11.54
CA ASN A 40 14.33 13.15 -11.80
C ASN A 40 13.78 12.69 -13.18
N GLY A 41 12.59 13.18 -13.57
CA GLY A 41 12.04 12.91 -14.90
C GLY A 41 12.87 13.53 -16.02
N LEU A 42 13.48 14.71 -15.79
CA LEU A 42 14.37 15.35 -16.75
C LEU A 42 15.67 14.55 -16.93
N VAL A 43 16.28 14.09 -15.83
CA VAL A 43 17.51 13.29 -15.86
C VAL A 43 17.30 11.96 -16.59
N MET A 44 16.18 11.28 -16.34
CA MET A 44 15.83 10.05 -17.07
C MET A 44 15.59 10.29 -18.57
N ALA A 45 14.95 11.41 -18.93
CA ALA A 45 14.72 11.78 -20.33
C ALA A 45 16.03 12.13 -21.06
N GLU A 46 16.97 12.79 -20.38
CA GLU A 46 18.29 13.09 -20.91
C GLU A 46 19.12 11.81 -21.12
N ALA A 47 19.16 10.91 -20.13
CA ALA A 47 19.88 9.65 -20.24
C ALA A 47 19.31 8.74 -21.36
N THR A 48 17.98 8.65 -21.47
CA THR A 48 17.34 7.90 -22.56
C THR A 48 17.58 8.51 -23.94
N GLY A 49 17.59 9.85 -24.05
CA GLY A 49 17.98 10.54 -25.29
C GLY A 49 19.44 10.28 -25.69
N ASN A 50 20.36 10.25 -24.72
CA ASN A 50 21.76 9.91 -24.96
C ASN A 50 21.95 8.46 -25.42
N LEU A 51 21.17 7.52 -24.86
CA LEU A 51 21.16 6.14 -25.31
C LEU A 51 20.64 6.04 -26.76
N GLU A 52 19.51 6.67 -27.08
CA GLU A 52 18.92 6.63 -28.41
C GLU A 52 19.89 7.22 -29.47
N SER A 53 20.54 8.33 -29.16
CA SER A 53 21.59 8.90 -30.01
C SER A 53 22.77 7.95 -30.19
N SER A 54 23.18 7.23 -29.15
CA SER A 54 24.29 6.27 -29.20
C SER A 54 23.92 5.01 -29.98
N GLU A 55 22.67 4.54 -29.88
CA GLU A 55 22.16 3.41 -30.66
C GLU A 55 22.10 3.74 -32.15
N GLN A 56 21.63 4.93 -32.51
CA GLN A 56 21.65 5.41 -33.89
C GLN A 56 23.09 5.47 -34.46
N GLU A 57 24.06 5.96 -33.67
CA GLU A 57 25.47 6.00 -34.09
C GLU A 57 26.04 4.59 -34.35
N VAL A 58 25.73 3.64 -33.46
CA VAL A 58 26.14 2.23 -33.60
C VAL A 58 25.52 1.58 -34.84
N ASP A 59 24.22 1.79 -35.09
CA ASP A 59 23.53 1.20 -36.24
C ASP A 59 24.05 1.77 -37.56
N ILE A 60 24.28 3.09 -37.65
CA ILE A 60 24.90 3.73 -38.82
C ILE A 60 26.29 3.14 -39.11
N LEU A 61 27.11 2.94 -38.08
CA LEU A 61 28.46 2.40 -38.24
C LEU A 61 28.46 0.91 -38.63
N ARG A 62 27.49 0.12 -38.15
CA ARG A 62 27.28 -1.27 -38.58
C ARG A 62 26.87 -1.35 -40.05
N ASP A 63 25.90 -0.55 -40.46
CA ASP A 63 25.45 -0.50 -41.86
C ASP A 63 26.59 -0.10 -42.81
N GLN A 64 27.43 0.87 -42.41
CA GLN A 64 28.64 1.25 -43.16
C GLN A 64 29.66 0.11 -43.26
N LEU A 65 29.81 -0.69 -42.21
CA LEU A 65 30.71 -1.85 -42.20
C LEU A 65 30.18 -3.02 -43.03
N GLU A 66 28.86 -3.23 -43.08
CA GLU A 66 28.23 -4.24 -43.94
C GLU A 66 28.30 -3.88 -45.42
N ALA A 67 28.19 -2.60 -45.77
CA ALA A 67 28.35 -2.10 -47.13
C ALA A 67 29.82 -2.08 -47.63
N ALA A 68 30.78 -2.45 -46.77
CA ALA A 68 32.22 -2.29 -46.98
C ALA A 68 32.89 -3.35 -47.90
N GLU A 69 32.18 -3.99 -48.83
CA GLU A 69 32.76 -5.02 -49.71
C GLU A 69 33.87 -4.49 -50.66
N GLN A 70 34.01 -3.15 -50.80
CA GLN A 70 34.99 -2.50 -51.68
C GLN A 70 35.96 -1.53 -50.96
N LEU A 71 35.94 -1.46 -49.63
CA LEU A 71 36.81 -0.55 -48.88
C LEU A 71 38.23 -1.10 -48.73
N SER A 72 39.22 -0.20 -48.67
CA SER A 72 40.59 -0.58 -48.34
C SER A 72 40.68 -1.10 -46.91
N GLU A 73 41.65 -1.98 -46.61
CA GLU A 73 41.87 -2.52 -45.26
C GLU A 73 42.01 -1.40 -44.20
N GLN A 74 42.56 -0.24 -44.58
CA GLN A 74 42.70 0.91 -43.69
C GLN A 74 41.36 1.58 -43.34
N GLU A 75 40.46 1.72 -44.32
CA GLU A 75 39.13 2.33 -44.10
C GLU A 75 38.24 1.43 -43.24
N ARG A 76 38.32 0.12 -43.46
CA ARG A 76 37.63 -0.88 -42.64
C ARG A 76 38.13 -0.86 -41.19
N ALA A 77 39.44 -0.84 -40.98
CA ALA A 77 40.02 -0.77 -39.63
C ALA A 77 39.63 0.53 -38.90
N ALA A 78 39.52 1.66 -39.62
CA ALA A 78 39.06 2.92 -39.05
C ALA A 78 37.58 2.89 -38.65
N LEU A 79 36.72 2.24 -39.43
CA LEU A 79 35.30 2.03 -39.11
C LEU A 79 35.12 1.08 -37.93
N GLU A 80 35.83 -0.04 -37.89
CA GLU A 80 35.79 -0.98 -36.76
C GLU A 80 36.21 -0.31 -35.44
N LYS A 81 37.22 0.58 -35.47
CA LYS A 81 37.61 1.37 -34.31
C LYS A 81 36.50 2.33 -33.85
N LYS A 82 35.86 3.04 -34.79
CA LYS A 82 34.73 3.95 -34.48
C LYS A 82 33.54 3.19 -33.90
N LEU A 83 33.24 2.01 -34.45
CA LEU A 83 32.17 1.14 -33.95
C LEU A 83 32.46 0.71 -32.51
N ALA A 84 33.69 0.29 -32.21
CA ALA A 84 34.07 -0.07 -30.85
C ALA A 84 33.95 1.10 -29.87
N GLU A 85 34.32 2.32 -30.28
CA GLU A 85 34.15 3.53 -29.47
C GLU A 85 32.65 3.86 -29.25
N ALA A 86 31.80 3.71 -30.26
CA ALA A 86 30.37 3.95 -30.17
C ALA A 86 29.66 2.88 -29.31
N GLU A 87 30.05 1.61 -29.44
CA GLU A 87 29.52 0.51 -28.61
C GLU A 87 29.90 0.71 -27.13
N ALA A 88 31.11 1.20 -26.83
CA ALA A 88 31.52 1.52 -25.46
C ALA A 88 30.68 2.66 -24.85
N LYS A 89 30.41 3.74 -25.61
CA LYS A 89 29.53 4.83 -25.16
C LYS A 89 28.11 4.37 -24.92
N ARG A 90 27.57 3.51 -25.80
CA ARG A 90 26.25 2.91 -25.62
C ARG A 90 26.19 2.08 -24.34
N GLU A 91 27.23 1.30 -24.04
CA GLU A 91 27.27 0.50 -22.83
C GLU A 91 27.35 1.37 -21.56
N GLU A 92 28.06 2.50 -21.61
CA GLU A 92 28.09 3.48 -20.52
C GLU A 92 26.71 4.13 -20.30
N ALA A 93 26.04 4.56 -21.37
CA ALA A 93 24.68 5.12 -21.30
C ALA A 93 23.64 4.10 -20.78
N LEU A 94 23.79 2.82 -21.14
CA LEU A 94 22.94 1.75 -20.61
C LEU A 94 23.12 1.57 -19.10
N ARG A 95 24.37 1.59 -18.60
CA ARG A 95 24.63 1.48 -17.15
C ARG A 95 24.04 2.65 -16.37
N GLU A 96 24.16 3.87 -16.89
CA GLU A 96 23.56 5.06 -16.28
C GLU A 96 22.04 4.92 -16.17
N ILE A 97 21.37 4.44 -17.23
CA ILE A 97 19.93 4.18 -17.21
C ILE A 97 19.57 3.07 -16.22
N GLU A 98 20.32 1.98 -16.16
CA GLU A 98 20.07 0.88 -15.22
C GLU A 98 20.19 1.36 -13.76
N GLU A 99 21.18 2.19 -13.45
CA GLU A 99 21.36 2.78 -12.12
C GLU A 99 20.20 3.72 -11.75
N LEU A 100 19.78 4.58 -12.68
CA LEU A 100 18.66 5.50 -12.45
C LEU A 100 17.32 4.75 -12.32
N GLN A 101 17.12 3.67 -13.08
CA GLN A 101 15.93 2.81 -12.95
C GLN A 101 15.87 2.14 -11.58
N ALA A 102 17.01 1.64 -11.07
CA ALA A 102 17.07 1.05 -9.74
C ALA A 102 16.76 2.10 -8.64
N ALA A 103 17.31 3.31 -8.77
CA ALA A 103 17.03 4.41 -7.85
C ALA A 103 15.55 4.83 -7.88
N GLN A 104 14.94 4.88 -9.07
CA GLN A 104 13.53 5.21 -9.21
C GLN A 104 12.61 4.13 -8.58
N GLN A 105 12.93 2.85 -8.77
CA GLN A 105 12.19 1.76 -8.13
C GLN A 105 12.25 1.83 -6.60
N GLU A 106 13.41 2.17 -6.04
CA GLU A 106 13.56 2.35 -4.60
C GLU A 106 12.71 3.53 -4.10
N LEU A 107 12.66 4.63 -4.86
CA LEU A 107 11.86 5.80 -4.52
C LEU A 107 10.35 5.49 -4.57
N GLU A 108 9.89 4.79 -5.61
CA GLU A 108 8.49 4.38 -5.74
C GLU A 108 8.06 3.44 -4.60
N ALA A 109 8.95 2.53 -4.19
CA ALA A 109 8.72 1.66 -3.03
C ALA A 109 8.61 2.48 -1.72
N LYS A 110 9.48 3.48 -1.53
CA LYS A 110 9.41 4.39 -0.36
C LYS A 110 8.14 5.23 -0.35
N GLN A 111 7.71 5.73 -1.51
CA GLN A 111 6.46 6.50 -1.63
C GLN A 111 5.24 5.64 -1.29
N MET A 112 5.18 4.40 -1.82
CA MET A 112 4.10 3.47 -1.51
C MET A 112 4.05 3.13 -0.01
N ALA A 113 5.20 2.87 0.61
CA ALA A 113 5.28 2.61 2.05
C ALA A 113 4.79 3.81 2.88
N LEU A 114 5.20 5.03 2.51
CA LEU A 114 4.79 6.26 3.18
C LEU A 114 3.27 6.51 3.06
N GLU A 115 2.69 6.27 1.88
CA GLU A 115 1.25 6.41 1.67
C GLU A 115 0.47 5.42 2.53
N GLU A 116 0.95 4.18 2.64
CA GLU A 116 0.33 3.18 3.50
C GLU A 116 0.41 3.56 4.99
N GLU A 117 1.55 4.09 5.44
CA GLU A 117 1.71 4.60 6.80
C GLU A 117 0.76 5.78 7.09
N LEU A 118 0.65 6.73 6.16
CA LEU A 118 -0.24 7.89 6.32
C LEU A 118 -1.71 7.45 6.37
N LYS A 119 -2.10 6.48 5.55
CA LYS A 119 -3.44 5.89 5.56
C LYS A 119 -3.75 5.22 6.91
N ARG A 120 -2.82 4.41 7.42
CA ARG A 120 -2.93 3.77 8.75
C ARG A 120 -3.01 4.82 9.87
N ALA A 121 -2.17 5.86 9.81
CA ALA A 121 -2.16 6.95 10.78
C ALA A 121 -3.48 7.75 10.78
N GLY A 122 -4.02 8.08 9.60
CA GLY A 122 -5.31 8.75 9.45
C GLY A 122 -6.46 7.91 10.00
N GLN A 123 -6.46 6.60 9.70
CA GLN A 123 -7.43 5.66 10.26
C GLN A 123 -7.34 5.57 11.79
N ASN A 124 -6.14 5.57 12.36
CA ASN A 124 -5.95 5.58 13.82
C ASN A 124 -6.38 6.92 14.46
N ALA A 125 -6.15 8.05 13.80
CA ALA A 125 -6.59 9.36 14.30
C ALA A 125 -8.12 9.47 14.37
N ILE A 126 -8.83 9.00 13.34
CA ILE A 126 -10.29 9.07 13.26
C ILE A 126 -10.95 7.91 14.03
N GLY A 127 -10.31 6.74 14.06
CA GLY A 127 -10.85 5.46 14.51
C GLY A 127 -11.77 4.83 13.45
N VAL A 128 -11.63 3.54 13.22
CA VAL A 128 -12.47 2.77 12.29
C VAL A 128 -13.69 2.18 12.99
N ARG A 129 -14.74 1.89 12.24
CA ARG A 129 -15.83 1.03 12.67
C ARG A 129 -15.68 -0.36 12.07
N ILE A 130 -16.10 -1.35 12.83
CA ILE A 130 -16.15 -2.75 12.40
C ILE A 130 -17.62 -3.10 12.25
N PHE A 131 -18.05 -3.34 11.02
CA PHE A 131 -19.44 -3.57 10.67
C PHE A 131 -19.73 -5.07 10.63
N HIS A 132 -20.86 -5.47 11.18
CA HIS A 132 -21.49 -6.76 10.89
C HIS A 132 -22.87 -6.47 10.33
N GLU A 133 -23.05 -6.72 9.03
CA GLU A 133 -24.23 -6.28 8.28
C GLU A 133 -24.45 -4.76 8.37
N GLN A 134 -25.50 -4.31 9.06
CA GLN A 134 -25.86 -2.90 9.24
C GLN A 134 -25.44 -2.33 10.60
N ASP A 135 -24.97 -3.19 11.51
CA ASP A 135 -24.58 -2.82 12.86
C ASP A 135 -23.06 -2.66 12.97
N CYS A 136 -22.64 -1.91 13.98
CA CYS A 136 -21.26 -1.68 14.33
C CYS A 136 -20.92 -2.42 15.62
N ILE A 137 -19.68 -2.89 15.73
CA ILE A 137 -19.15 -3.33 17.03
C ILE A 137 -19.13 -2.11 17.97
N ASP A 138 -19.65 -2.31 19.17
CA ASP A 138 -19.93 -1.26 20.15
C ASP A 138 -19.51 -1.72 21.55
N ILE A 139 -18.82 -0.86 22.30
CA ILE A 139 -18.63 -1.06 23.73
C ILE A 139 -19.88 -0.57 24.46
N SER A 140 -20.64 -1.51 25.02
CA SER A 140 -21.98 -1.28 25.54
C SER A 140 -22.04 -0.11 26.52
N GLY A 141 -22.88 0.87 26.20
CA GLY A 141 -23.11 2.06 27.02
C GLY A 141 -21.96 3.06 27.06
N GLY A 142 -20.91 2.87 26.26
CA GLY A 142 -19.76 3.78 26.20
C GLY A 142 -18.98 3.90 27.51
N TRP A 143 -19.12 2.94 28.42
CA TRP A 143 -18.40 2.94 29.69
C TRP A 143 -16.90 2.77 29.47
N THR A 144 -16.10 3.27 30.41
CA THR A 144 -14.62 3.22 30.34
C THR A 144 -14.02 2.23 31.35
N TRP A 145 -14.83 1.40 31.99
CA TRP A 145 -14.37 0.39 32.94
C TRP A 145 -13.90 -0.89 32.23
N ASP A 146 -13.10 -1.70 32.92
CA ASP A 146 -12.74 -3.02 32.42
C ASP A 146 -13.95 -3.96 32.43
N ASN A 147 -13.91 -4.96 31.55
CA ASN A 147 -14.91 -6.01 31.38
C ASN A 147 -16.29 -5.50 30.90
N ILE A 148 -16.33 -4.34 30.24
CA ILE A 148 -17.55 -3.87 29.57
C ILE A 148 -17.71 -4.60 28.25
N ASN A 149 -18.92 -5.11 28.02
CA ASN A 149 -19.21 -6.00 26.92
C ASN A 149 -19.09 -5.34 25.55
N ALA A 150 -18.57 -6.08 24.56
CA ALA A 150 -18.67 -5.70 23.16
C ALA A 150 -19.92 -6.34 22.53
N ILE A 151 -20.69 -5.55 21.80
CA ILE A 151 -21.95 -5.97 21.16
C ILE A 151 -22.01 -5.50 19.72
N ALA A 152 -22.92 -6.06 18.92
CA ALA A 152 -23.39 -5.42 17.69
C ALA A 152 -24.52 -4.45 18.03
N TYR A 153 -24.39 -3.21 17.59
CA TYR A 153 -25.37 -2.15 17.84
C TYR A 153 -25.51 -1.24 16.63
N PRO A 154 -26.68 -0.60 16.41
CA PRO A 154 -26.85 0.36 15.32
C PRO A 154 -25.74 1.40 15.30
N CYS A 155 -25.16 1.60 14.12
CA CYS A 155 -24.03 2.50 13.94
C CYS A 155 -24.40 3.95 14.28
N HIS A 156 -23.54 4.64 15.04
CA HIS A 156 -23.72 6.04 15.44
C HIS A 156 -22.41 6.85 15.45
N SER A 157 -22.49 8.11 15.88
CA SER A 157 -21.37 9.06 15.85
C SER A 157 -20.41 8.93 17.03
N ASP A 158 -20.84 8.34 18.15
CA ASP A 158 -20.05 8.29 19.38
C ASP A 158 -18.80 7.41 19.25
N ASP A 159 -17.76 7.72 20.03
CA ASP A 159 -16.43 7.09 19.90
C ASP A 159 -16.38 5.64 20.44
N ASN A 160 -17.42 5.15 21.13
CA ASN A 160 -17.48 3.76 21.64
C ASN A 160 -17.75 2.69 20.57
N GLN A 161 -17.93 3.12 19.31
CA GLN A 161 -17.96 2.25 18.12
C GLN A 161 -16.72 2.43 17.24
N ARG A 162 -15.76 3.25 17.67
CA ARG A 162 -14.54 3.54 16.92
C ARG A 162 -13.35 2.84 17.56
N PHE A 163 -12.60 2.13 16.74
CA PHE A 163 -11.43 1.36 17.16
C PHE A 163 -10.19 1.82 16.42
N GLN A 164 -9.07 1.91 17.13
CA GLN A 164 -7.75 2.11 16.56
C GLN A 164 -7.07 0.74 16.41
N PHE A 165 -6.37 0.56 15.29
CA PHE A 165 -5.50 -0.60 15.09
C PHE A 165 -4.11 -0.28 15.62
N GLU A 166 -3.74 -0.90 16.72
CA GLU A 166 -2.35 -0.93 17.19
C GLU A 166 -1.70 -2.22 16.68
N TYR A 167 -0.98 -2.11 15.56
CA TYR A 167 -0.27 -3.23 14.97
C TYR A 167 0.91 -3.66 15.85
N VAL A 168 0.94 -4.94 16.21
CA VAL A 168 2.06 -5.58 16.92
C VAL A 168 3.13 -6.04 15.92
N ASN A 169 2.70 -6.35 14.70
CA ASN A 169 3.52 -6.62 13.52
C ASN A 169 2.68 -6.35 12.26
N ASP A 170 3.17 -6.72 11.07
CA ASP A 170 2.48 -6.45 9.79
C ASP A 170 1.06 -7.04 9.66
N THR A 171 0.75 -8.11 10.40
CA THR A 171 -0.53 -8.83 10.28
C THR A 171 -1.37 -8.83 11.54
N ASP A 172 -0.73 -8.75 12.70
CA ASP A 172 -1.36 -8.92 14.00
C ASP A 172 -1.52 -7.57 14.70
N PHE A 173 -2.67 -7.34 15.32
CA PHE A 173 -3.04 -6.04 15.87
C PHE A 173 -3.90 -6.17 17.12
N ARG A 174 -3.96 -5.09 17.90
CA ARG A 174 -4.97 -4.85 18.94
C ARG A 174 -6.05 -3.93 18.40
N LEU A 175 -7.27 -4.12 18.90
CA LEU A 175 -8.39 -3.22 18.65
C LEU A 175 -8.61 -2.37 19.89
N ILE A 176 -8.23 -1.10 19.82
CA ILE A 176 -8.31 -0.15 20.95
C ILE A 176 -9.55 0.71 20.78
N ALA A 177 -10.51 0.60 21.70
CA ALA A 177 -11.70 1.45 21.71
C ALA A 177 -11.29 2.91 21.96
N LYS A 178 -11.64 3.79 21.03
CA LYS A 178 -11.15 5.18 20.98
C LYS A 178 -11.60 6.00 22.19
N HIS A 179 -12.80 5.76 22.71
CA HIS A 179 -13.35 6.50 23.85
C HIS A 179 -12.68 6.16 25.19
N SER A 180 -12.18 4.93 25.35
CA SER A 180 -11.65 4.43 26.63
C SER A 180 -10.13 4.16 26.61
N GLY A 181 -9.52 4.05 25.44
CA GLY A 181 -8.13 3.61 25.28
C GLY A 181 -7.90 2.15 25.69
N LYS A 182 -8.96 1.34 25.75
CA LYS A 182 -8.91 -0.07 26.17
C LYS A 182 -8.99 -1.03 24.99
N CYS A 183 -8.36 -2.19 25.13
CA CYS A 183 -8.29 -3.20 24.10
C CYS A 183 -9.51 -4.12 24.15
N LEU A 184 -9.98 -4.60 23.00
CA LEU A 184 -10.83 -5.78 22.96
C LEU A 184 -10.03 -7.00 23.43
N PHE A 185 -10.66 -7.84 24.24
CA PHE A 185 -10.03 -8.96 24.92
C PHE A 185 -10.99 -10.15 24.99
N VAL A 186 -10.48 -11.37 24.74
CA VAL A 186 -11.23 -12.62 24.94
C VAL A 186 -11.34 -12.92 26.43
N GLU A 187 -12.55 -12.86 26.97
CA GLU A 187 -12.80 -12.97 28.41
C GLU A 187 -12.13 -14.22 29.02
N GLY A 188 -11.47 -14.01 30.15
CA GLY A 188 -10.78 -15.06 30.89
C GLY A 188 -9.61 -15.72 30.15
N ALA A 189 -9.13 -15.15 29.04
CA ALA A 189 -8.14 -15.79 28.17
C ALA A 189 -8.60 -17.20 27.75
N SER A 190 -9.90 -17.32 27.47
CA SER A 190 -10.54 -18.61 27.24
C SER A 190 -10.27 -19.14 25.84
N ASN A 191 -10.14 -20.46 25.72
CA ASN A 191 -10.12 -21.18 24.44
C ASN A 191 -11.50 -21.79 24.09
N GLN A 192 -12.53 -21.51 24.90
CA GLN A 192 -13.87 -22.04 24.67
C GLN A 192 -14.60 -21.25 23.58
N VAL A 193 -15.44 -21.94 22.81
CA VAL A 193 -16.43 -21.27 21.97
C VAL A 193 -17.39 -20.46 22.85
N GLU A 194 -17.91 -19.38 22.29
CA GLU A 194 -18.83 -18.45 22.92
C GLU A 194 -18.25 -17.70 24.12
N ALA A 195 -16.95 -17.81 24.38
CA ALA A 195 -16.28 -16.91 25.32
C ALA A 195 -16.46 -15.47 24.84
N ASN A 196 -16.77 -14.61 25.80
CA ASN A 196 -17.16 -13.25 25.53
C ASN A 196 -16.00 -12.40 25.01
N ILE A 197 -16.31 -11.37 24.22
CA ILE A 197 -15.36 -10.29 23.92
C ILE A 197 -15.77 -9.05 24.72
N HIS A 198 -14.84 -8.51 25.50
CA HIS A 198 -15.06 -7.29 26.28
C HIS A 198 -13.92 -6.29 26.06
N GLN A 199 -14.10 -5.03 26.49
CA GLN A 199 -12.95 -4.14 26.63
C GLN A 199 -12.21 -4.41 27.95
N LYS A 200 -10.89 -4.28 27.93
CA LYS A 200 -10.04 -4.37 29.10
C LYS A 200 -8.81 -3.50 28.91
N THR A 201 -8.22 -3.04 30.01
CA THR A 201 -6.90 -2.41 30.00
C THR A 201 -5.93 -3.24 29.17
N CYS A 202 -5.35 -2.64 28.13
CA CYS A 202 -4.39 -3.29 27.25
C CYS A 202 -3.20 -3.82 28.06
N ALA A 203 -2.81 -5.07 27.82
CA ALA A 203 -1.69 -5.69 28.50
C ALA A 203 -0.36 -5.13 27.97
N ARG A 204 0.68 -5.04 28.82
CA ARG A 204 2.01 -4.54 28.40
C ARG A 204 2.95 -5.66 27.92
N ASP A 205 2.54 -6.91 28.06
CA ASP A 205 3.35 -8.12 27.87
C ASP A 205 2.99 -8.92 26.61
N GLY A 206 2.16 -8.36 25.72
CA GLY A 206 1.80 -9.03 24.46
C GLY A 206 0.85 -10.21 24.65
N ASN A 207 -0.14 -10.07 25.53
CA ASN A 207 -1.13 -11.12 25.77
C ASN A 207 -1.88 -11.48 24.46
N GLN A 208 -1.70 -12.71 23.99
CA GLN A 208 -2.29 -13.19 22.73
C GLN A 208 -3.84 -13.17 22.67
N TYR A 209 -4.54 -12.99 23.79
CA TYR A 209 -6.01 -12.92 23.85
C TYR A 209 -6.60 -11.51 23.61
N GLU A 210 -5.75 -10.48 23.47
CA GLU A 210 -6.10 -9.14 22.95
C GLU A 210 -5.49 -8.87 21.56
N ILE A 211 -4.74 -9.84 21.03
CA ILE A 211 -4.14 -9.75 19.71
C ILE A 211 -5.00 -10.53 18.73
N PHE A 212 -5.35 -9.87 17.63
CA PHE A 212 -6.16 -10.41 16.56
C PHE A 212 -5.43 -10.34 15.22
N THR A 213 -5.90 -11.14 14.28
CA THR A 213 -5.42 -11.15 12.90
C THR A 213 -6.59 -11.26 11.94
N PHE A 214 -6.42 -10.76 10.72
CA PHE A 214 -7.42 -10.93 9.68
C PHE A 214 -7.21 -12.25 8.95
N ILE A 215 -8.29 -13.01 8.77
CA ILE A 215 -8.30 -14.19 7.89
C ILE A 215 -9.41 -14.06 6.84
N HIS A 216 -9.25 -14.74 5.70
CA HIS A 216 -10.21 -14.72 4.59
C HIS A 216 -10.57 -13.30 4.11
N ARG A 217 -9.56 -12.42 3.96
CA ARG A 217 -9.79 -11.05 3.46
C ARG A 217 -10.27 -11.05 2.01
N GLN A 218 -11.35 -10.32 1.75
CA GLN A 218 -11.86 -10.01 0.41
C GLN A 218 -12.27 -8.53 0.38
N GLY A 219 -11.43 -7.66 -0.20
CA GLY A 219 -11.67 -6.22 -0.17
C GLY A 219 -11.61 -5.65 1.25
N ASP A 220 -12.68 -4.97 1.68
CA ASP A 220 -12.85 -4.40 3.02
C ASP A 220 -13.49 -5.37 4.01
N GLU A 221 -13.81 -6.60 3.57
CA GLU A 221 -14.39 -7.65 4.37
C GLU A 221 -13.34 -8.66 4.86
N ALA A 222 -13.44 -9.07 6.13
CA ALA A 222 -12.54 -10.02 6.75
C ALA A 222 -13.21 -10.76 7.92
N LYS A 223 -12.67 -11.93 8.26
CA LYS A 223 -12.89 -12.52 9.59
C LYS A 223 -11.78 -12.04 10.52
N ILE A 224 -12.11 -11.81 11.79
CA ILE A 224 -11.16 -11.39 12.83
C ILE A 224 -10.93 -12.59 13.74
N GLN A 225 -9.70 -13.08 13.80
CA GLN A 225 -9.30 -14.26 14.57
C GLN A 225 -8.43 -13.85 15.75
N SER A 226 -8.70 -14.37 16.95
CA SER A 226 -7.82 -14.23 18.10
C SER A 226 -6.56 -15.09 17.94
N LYS A 227 -5.39 -14.51 18.22
CA LYS A 227 -4.12 -15.25 18.20
C LYS A 227 -4.02 -16.26 19.34
N GLY A 228 -4.60 -15.96 20.50
CA GLY A 228 -4.56 -16.83 21.67
C GLY A 228 -5.39 -18.10 21.52
N SER A 229 -6.63 -17.97 21.05
CA SER A 229 -7.57 -19.09 20.96
C SER A 229 -7.67 -19.72 19.57
N GLN A 230 -7.19 -19.02 18.52
CA GLN A 230 -7.42 -19.34 17.12
C GLN A 230 -8.90 -19.37 16.71
N LYS A 231 -9.77 -18.75 17.51
CA LYS A 231 -11.20 -18.60 17.23
C LYS A 231 -11.51 -17.24 16.64
N CYS A 232 -12.57 -17.18 15.86
CA CYS A 232 -13.00 -15.99 15.15
C CYS A 232 -14.11 -15.28 15.90
N PHE A 233 -14.17 -13.96 15.75
CA PHE A 233 -15.30 -13.16 16.19
C PHE A 233 -16.61 -13.68 15.59
N LYS A 234 -17.64 -13.69 16.41
CA LYS A 234 -19.02 -14.09 16.10
C LYS A 234 -19.97 -13.17 16.85
N VAL A 235 -20.85 -12.50 16.11
CA VAL A 235 -22.04 -11.87 16.67
C VAL A 235 -23.08 -12.96 16.92
N GLN A 236 -23.55 -13.07 18.17
CA GLN A 236 -24.59 -14.01 18.57
C GLN A 236 -26.00 -13.45 18.30
N SER A 237 -27.03 -14.29 18.41
CA SER A 237 -28.43 -13.88 18.19
C SER A 237 -28.97 -12.87 19.21
N ASN A 238 -28.30 -12.71 20.35
CA ASN A 238 -28.58 -11.68 21.36
C ASN A 238 -27.70 -10.43 21.18
N ASN A 239 -27.09 -10.25 20.01
CA ASN A 239 -26.14 -9.20 19.64
C ASN A 239 -24.81 -9.22 20.40
N ASN A 240 -24.54 -10.25 21.22
CA ASN A 240 -23.28 -10.35 21.92
C ASN A 240 -22.12 -10.64 20.96
N LEU A 241 -20.98 -9.94 21.11
CA LEU A 241 -19.75 -10.32 20.43
C LEU A 241 -19.01 -11.38 21.25
N SER A 242 -18.74 -12.53 20.63
CA SER A 242 -18.01 -13.64 21.25
C SER A 242 -17.06 -14.26 20.26
N GLN A 243 -16.24 -15.22 20.70
CA GLN A 243 -15.44 -16.03 19.80
C GLN A 243 -16.12 -17.37 19.45
N ASN A 244 -15.90 -17.89 18.25
CA ASN A 244 -16.37 -19.21 17.81
C ASN A 244 -15.41 -19.82 16.79
N ASP A 245 -15.64 -21.07 16.39
CA ASP A 245 -14.84 -21.69 15.34
C ASP A 245 -14.95 -20.90 14.02
N CYS A 246 -13.81 -20.74 13.34
CA CYS A 246 -13.70 -19.89 12.14
C CYS A 246 -14.42 -20.43 10.90
N ASN A 247 -15.01 -21.62 10.99
CA ASN A 247 -15.71 -22.30 9.90
C ASN A 247 -17.08 -21.66 9.60
N ASN A 248 -17.55 -20.73 10.44
CA ASN A 248 -18.77 -19.98 10.15
C ASN A 248 -18.54 -19.06 8.93
N ILE A 249 -19.25 -19.32 7.83
CA ILE A 249 -19.19 -18.50 6.62
C ILE A 249 -20.00 -17.20 6.73
N PHE A 250 -20.88 -17.08 7.73
CA PHE A 250 -21.82 -15.97 7.84
C PHE A 250 -21.34 -14.81 8.72
N THR A 251 -20.27 -14.99 9.52
CA THR A 251 -19.71 -13.88 10.30
C THR A 251 -18.46 -13.33 9.63
N VAL A 252 -18.70 -12.41 8.72
CA VAL A 252 -17.69 -11.57 8.08
C VAL A 252 -17.91 -10.14 8.58
N PHE A 253 -16.81 -9.41 8.77
CA PHE A 253 -16.82 -8.04 9.21
C PHE A 253 -16.27 -7.13 8.13
N LYS A 254 -16.94 -6.01 7.88
CA LYS A 254 -16.45 -4.94 7.02
C LYS A 254 -15.74 -3.90 7.87
N ILE A 255 -14.60 -3.37 7.42
CA ILE A 255 -13.81 -2.37 8.16
C ILE A 255 -13.82 -1.06 7.37
N ALA A 256 -14.37 0.01 7.95
CA ALA A 256 -14.42 1.33 7.31
C ALA A 256 -14.36 2.48 8.34
N PRO A 257 -14.04 3.72 7.93
CA PRO A 257 -13.94 4.89 8.82
C PRO A 257 -15.24 5.33 9.54
#